data_AF-A0A5C7P1J0-F1
#
_entry.id   AF-A0A5C7P1J0-F1
#
_cell.length_a   1.000
_cell.length_b   1.000
_cell.length_c   1.000
_cell.angle_alpha   90.00
_cell.angle_beta   90.00
_cell.angle_gamma   90.00
#
_symmetry.space_group_name_H-M   'P 1'
#
loop_
_entity.id
_entity.type
_entity.pdbx_description
1 polymer ?
#
loop_
_entity_poly.entity_id
_entity_poly.type
_entity_poly.pdbx_seq_one_letter_code
_entity_poly.pdbx_strand_id
1 'polypeptide(L)'
;MSKGNTFENDLLLLLFNNTNIANLGDATGVRGSTAAGSLYMSLHTATPNEAGDQTTNEVAYTSYARVAIARSGSGFTVTGNTVATAANTDFSAGTGGSGTATHWAIGTASSGAGKVLYYGALSSSIACGAGVTPRVNAGNVVTED
;
A
#
# COMPACT_ATOMS: atom_id res chain seq x y z
N MET A 1 -8.99 0.25 23.32
CA MET A 1 -7.54 0.40 23.62
C MET A 1 -6.93 1.03 22.39
N SER A 2 -6.15 2.11 22.53
CA SER A 2 -5.48 2.80 21.41
C SER A 2 -3.96 2.76 21.61
N LYS A 3 -3.22 3.07 20.54
CA LYS A 3 -1.80 3.41 20.68
C LYS A 3 -1.69 4.84 21.23
N GLY A 4 -0.47 5.25 21.57
CA GLY A 4 -0.18 6.66 21.83
C GLY A 4 0.34 7.31 20.56
N ASN A 5 0.00 8.58 20.34
CA ASN A 5 0.26 9.30 19.09
C ASN A 5 1.73 9.21 18.61
N THR A 6 2.69 9.24 19.54
CA THR A 6 4.11 9.08 19.20
C THR A 6 4.39 7.72 18.58
N PHE A 7 3.86 6.65 19.17
CA PHE A 7 4.11 5.30 18.71
C PHE A 7 3.35 4.97 17.41
N GLU A 8 2.18 5.56 17.17
CA GLU A 8 1.51 5.50 15.85
C GLU A 8 2.42 6.03 14.75
N ASN A 9 2.95 7.24 14.94
CA ASN A 9 3.85 7.87 13.98
C ASN A 9 5.14 7.04 13.79
N ASP A 10 5.74 6.55 14.87
CA ASP A 10 6.95 5.72 14.80
C ASP A 10 6.71 4.40 14.07
N LEU A 11 5.56 3.75 14.30
CA LEU A 11 5.18 2.53 13.60
C LEU A 11 4.98 2.79 12.10
N LEU A 12 4.27 3.86 11.74
CA LEU A 12 4.06 4.21 10.34
C LEU A 12 5.37 4.61 9.64
N LEU A 13 6.26 5.36 10.31
CA LEU A 13 7.59 5.68 9.79
C LEU A 13 8.45 4.42 9.60
N LEU A 14 8.38 3.45 10.51
CA LEU A 14 9.06 2.16 10.33
C LEU A 14 8.53 1.40 9.12
N LEU A 15 7.21 1.28 9.00
CA LEU A 15 6.58 0.50 7.93
C LEU A 15 6.76 1.16 6.57
N PHE A 16 6.52 2.46 6.45
CA PHE A 16 6.47 3.16 5.17
C PHE A 16 7.75 3.92 4.81
N ASN A 17 8.54 4.37 5.77
CA ASN A 17 9.78 5.12 5.52
C ASN A 17 11.06 4.39 5.98
N ASN A 18 10.92 3.16 6.49
CA ASN A 18 12.00 2.31 6.96
C ASN A 18 12.85 2.96 8.09
N THR A 19 12.23 3.83 8.90
CA THR A 19 12.86 4.49 10.04
C THR A 19 12.85 3.57 11.26
N ASN A 20 13.97 3.45 11.98
CA ASN A 20 14.01 2.63 13.20
C ASN A 20 13.17 3.24 14.33
N ILE A 21 12.63 2.39 15.20
CA ILE A 21 12.01 2.80 16.47
C ILE A 21 13.03 2.58 17.58
N ALA A 22 13.53 3.67 18.16
CA ALA A 22 14.49 3.61 19.26
C ALA A 22 13.82 3.18 20.59
N ASN A 23 14.62 2.65 21.52
CA ASN A 23 14.19 2.33 22.90
C ASN A 23 13.03 1.33 23.03
N LEU A 24 12.76 0.53 21.99
CA LEU A 24 11.75 -0.53 21.99
C LEU A 24 12.35 -1.82 21.44
N GLY A 25 12.26 -2.93 22.17
CA GLY A 25 12.85 -4.21 21.76
C GLY A 25 14.23 -4.43 22.38
N ASP A 26 15.19 -4.88 21.56
CA ASP A 26 16.56 -5.16 22.02
C ASP A 26 17.45 -3.90 22.03
N ALA A 27 18.74 -4.08 22.29
CA ALA A 27 19.73 -3.00 22.36
C ALA A 27 19.79 -2.12 21.10
N THR A 28 19.26 -2.58 19.97
CA THR A 28 19.27 -1.85 18.70
C THR A 28 17.93 -1.19 18.35
N GLY A 29 16.88 -1.42 19.15
CA GLY A 29 15.51 -0.97 18.87
C GLY A 29 14.78 -1.87 17.86
N VAL A 30 13.57 -1.48 17.44
CA VAL A 30 12.88 -2.12 16.32
C VAL A 30 13.44 -1.55 15.02
N ARG A 31 14.01 -2.42 14.20
CA ARG A 31 14.81 -2.03 13.04
C ARG A 31 14.04 -2.08 11.73
N GLY A 32 14.27 -1.07 10.89
CA GLY A 32 14.00 -1.18 9.47
C GLY A 32 14.92 -2.18 8.78
N SER A 33 14.61 -2.51 7.54
CA SER A 33 15.43 -3.35 6.66
C SER A 33 16.74 -2.65 6.31
N THR A 34 17.82 -3.42 6.09
CA THR A 34 19.13 -2.88 5.63
C THR A 34 19.00 -2.08 4.33
N ALA A 35 18.16 -2.56 3.41
CA ALA A 35 17.69 -1.82 2.25
C ALA A 35 16.18 -1.67 2.37
N ALA A 36 15.66 -0.43 2.27
CA ALA A 36 14.25 -0.14 2.53
C ALA A 36 13.30 -0.92 1.60
N GLY A 37 13.67 -1.06 0.32
CA GLY A 37 12.86 -1.72 -0.70
C GLY A 37 11.59 -0.95 -1.03
N SER A 38 10.56 -1.67 -1.48
CA SER A 38 9.27 -1.11 -1.86
C SER A 38 8.13 -1.88 -1.19
N LEU A 39 7.02 -1.18 -0.96
CA LEU A 39 5.72 -1.81 -0.82
C LEU A 39 5.01 -1.76 -2.18
N TYR A 40 3.97 -2.57 -2.33
CA TYR A 40 3.28 -2.73 -3.60
C TYR A 40 1.82 -2.37 -3.44
N MET A 41 1.36 -1.38 -4.20
CA MET A 41 -0.06 -1.07 -4.31
C MET A 41 -0.71 -2.00 -5.34
N SER A 42 -1.78 -2.68 -4.92
CA SER A 42 -2.60 -3.56 -5.75
C SER A 42 -4.05 -3.05 -5.80
N LEU A 43 -4.74 -3.35 -6.90
CA LEU A 43 -6.17 -3.06 -7.09
C LEU A 43 -6.99 -4.34 -6.93
N HIS A 44 -8.16 -4.20 -6.31
CA HIS A 44 -9.04 -5.33 -6.01
C HIS A 44 -10.48 -5.05 -6.42
N THR A 45 -11.16 -6.08 -6.94
CA THR A 45 -12.57 -6.02 -7.38
C THR A 45 -13.56 -6.04 -6.21
N ALA A 46 -13.11 -6.53 -5.05
CA ALA A 46 -13.78 -6.49 -3.76
C ALA A 46 -12.71 -6.41 -2.65
N THR A 47 -13.14 -6.27 -1.38
CA THR A 47 -12.21 -6.26 -0.24
C THR A 47 -11.33 -7.52 -0.22
N PRO A 48 -10.00 -7.41 0.02
CA PRO A 48 -9.14 -8.57 0.22
C PRO A 48 -9.39 -9.27 1.58
N ASN A 49 -10.09 -8.61 2.51
CA ASN A 49 -10.38 -9.07 3.89
C ASN A 49 -9.13 -9.28 4.76
N GLU A 50 -9.35 -9.39 6.07
CA GLU A 50 -8.30 -9.50 7.08
C GLU A 50 -7.51 -10.81 6.98
N ALA A 51 -8.18 -11.90 6.58
CA ALA A 51 -7.57 -13.22 6.43
C ALA A 51 -7.00 -13.46 5.02
N GLY A 52 -7.19 -12.52 4.10
CA GLY A 52 -6.74 -12.65 2.72
C GLY A 52 -5.27 -12.26 2.53
N ASP A 53 -4.85 -12.37 1.28
CA ASP A 53 -3.55 -11.92 0.81
C ASP A 53 -3.71 -11.03 -0.43
N GLN A 54 -2.60 -10.52 -0.97
CA GLN A 54 -2.66 -9.63 -2.13
C GLN A 54 -3.26 -10.27 -3.41
N THR A 55 -3.45 -11.59 -3.47
CA THR A 55 -4.16 -12.25 -4.59
C THR A 55 -5.67 -12.31 -4.37
N THR A 56 -6.14 -12.09 -3.15
CA THR A 56 -7.56 -12.16 -2.80
C THR A 56 -8.31 -11.01 -3.48
N ASN A 57 -9.24 -11.35 -4.37
CA ASN A 57 -10.00 -10.38 -5.19
C ASN A 57 -9.14 -9.43 -6.03
N GLU A 58 -7.88 -9.79 -6.35
CA GLU A 58 -7.00 -8.94 -7.15
C GLU A 58 -7.53 -8.77 -8.59
N VAL A 59 -7.38 -7.56 -9.13
CA VAL A 59 -7.75 -7.25 -10.52
C VAL A 59 -6.80 -7.97 -11.50
N ALA A 60 -7.33 -8.41 -12.66
CA ALA A 60 -6.57 -9.20 -13.64
C ALA A 60 -6.79 -8.79 -15.10
N TYR A 61 -6.67 -7.49 -15.44
CA TYR A 61 -6.65 -7.07 -16.85
C TYR A 61 -5.28 -7.32 -17.50
N THR A 62 -5.22 -7.40 -18.84
CA THR A 62 -3.96 -7.67 -19.55
C THR A 62 -2.99 -6.49 -19.38
N SER A 63 -1.76 -6.77 -18.92
CA SER A 63 -0.72 -5.81 -18.52
C SER A 63 -0.82 -5.27 -17.09
N TYR A 64 -1.79 -5.73 -16.29
CA TYR A 64 -1.82 -5.39 -14.87
C TYR A 64 -0.57 -5.90 -14.14
N ALA A 65 0.04 -5.02 -13.36
CA ALA A 65 1.08 -5.33 -12.39
C ALA A 65 0.90 -4.42 -11.17
N ARG A 66 1.25 -4.92 -9.98
CA ARG A 66 1.26 -4.11 -8.76
C ARG A 66 2.30 -3.01 -8.88
N VAL A 67 1.98 -1.81 -8.41
CA VAL A 67 2.89 -0.66 -8.52
C VAL A 67 3.79 -0.61 -7.29
N ALA A 68 5.11 -0.65 -7.52
CA ALA A 68 6.09 -0.49 -6.45
C ALA A 68 6.15 0.96 -5.98
N ILE A 69 6.06 1.17 -4.66
CA ILE A 69 6.21 2.46 -4.00
C ILE A 69 7.36 2.33 -3.02
N ALA A 70 8.39 3.17 -3.18
CA ALA A 70 9.58 3.14 -2.33
C ALA A 70 9.21 3.35 -0.86
N ARG A 71 9.82 2.56 0.03
CA ARG A 71 9.66 2.74 1.48
C ARG A 71 10.50 3.91 1.99
N SER A 72 10.13 5.12 1.60
CA SER A 72 10.84 6.36 1.92
C SER A 72 9.90 7.57 1.76
N GLY A 73 10.36 8.75 2.20
CA GLY A 73 9.64 10.02 2.03
C GLY A 73 9.32 10.39 0.57
N SER A 74 9.97 9.77 -0.42
CA SER A 74 9.62 9.96 -1.84
C SER A 74 8.45 9.08 -2.31
N GLY A 75 8.12 8.03 -1.57
CA GLY A 75 6.98 7.15 -1.83
C GLY A 75 5.80 7.44 -0.90
N PHE A 76 6.07 7.73 0.37
CA PHE A 76 5.05 7.93 1.40
C PHE A 76 5.34 9.16 2.27
N THR A 77 4.33 10.00 2.44
CA THR A 77 4.34 11.09 3.42
C THR A 77 3.67 10.59 4.69
N VAL A 78 4.42 10.52 5.79
CA VAL A 78 3.91 10.13 7.11
C VAL A 78 3.79 11.38 7.98
N THR A 79 2.59 11.65 8.51
CA THR A 79 2.33 12.78 9.39
C THR A 79 1.43 12.33 10.53
N GLY A 80 2.00 12.23 11.75
CA GLY A 80 1.25 11.76 12.91
C GLY A 80 0.76 10.32 12.69
N ASN A 81 -0.54 10.10 12.83
CA ASN A 81 -1.18 8.80 12.64
C ASN A 81 -1.61 8.53 11.19
N THR A 82 -1.17 9.33 10.21
CA THR A 82 -1.62 9.21 8.81
C THR A 82 -0.47 8.94 7.84
N VAL A 83 -0.78 8.21 6.77
CA VAL A 83 0.12 7.99 5.63
C VAL A 83 -0.60 8.37 4.34
N ALA A 84 0.08 9.16 3.51
CA ALA A 84 -0.34 9.48 2.17
C ALA A 84 0.69 8.95 1.15
N THR A 85 0.23 8.54 -0.03
CA THR A 85 1.14 8.35 -1.17
C THR A 85 1.68 9.71 -1.61
N ALA A 86 2.99 9.80 -1.81
CA ALA A 86 3.65 11.07 -2.15
C ALA A 86 3.35 11.54 -3.58
N ALA A 87 2.89 10.64 -4.46
CA ALA A 87 2.49 10.91 -5.84
C ALA A 87 1.34 10.01 -6.27
N ASN A 88 0.74 10.31 -7.42
CA ASN A 88 -0.25 9.44 -8.05
C ASN A 88 0.38 8.06 -8.31
N THR A 89 -0.39 7.01 -8.07
CA THR A 89 -0.01 5.64 -8.39
C THR A 89 -0.69 5.26 -9.71
N ASP A 90 0.10 5.28 -10.78
CA ASP A 90 -0.32 4.93 -12.13
C ASP A 90 -0.02 3.45 -12.42
N PHE A 91 -1.05 2.70 -12.77
CA PHE A 91 -0.90 1.31 -13.23
C PHE A 91 -0.64 1.30 -14.74
N SER A 92 -0.11 0.20 -15.26
CA SER A 92 0.11 0.09 -16.71
C SER A 92 -1.22 0.14 -17.47
N ALA A 93 -1.24 0.80 -18.63
CA ALA A 93 -2.42 0.82 -19.48
C ALA A 93 -2.81 -0.60 -19.89
N GLY A 94 -4.09 -0.94 -19.74
CA GLY A 94 -4.58 -2.25 -20.14
C GLY A 94 -4.52 -2.43 -21.65
N THR A 95 -4.11 -3.62 -22.09
CA THR A 95 -4.10 -4.01 -23.52
C THR A 95 -5.22 -4.99 -23.87
N GLY A 96 -6.00 -5.40 -22.88
CA GLY A 96 -7.04 -6.41 -22.99
C GLY A 96 -7.72 -6.68 -21.65
N GLY A 97 -8.74 -7.56 -21.69
CA GLY A 97 -9.53 -7.91 -20.52
C GLY A 97 -10.47 -6.79 -20.05
N SER A 98 -11.06 -6.99 -18.88
CA SER A 98 -11.98 -6.05 -18.23
C SER A 98 -11.92 -6.22 -16.71
N GLY A 99 -12.52 -5.27 -15.99
CA GLY A 99 -12.70 -5.34 -14.55
C GLY A 99 -13.04 -3.98 -13.96
N THR A 100 -13.49 -3.96 -12.72
CA THR A 100 -13.70 -2.72 -11.97
C THR A 100 -13.04 -2.86 -10.61
N ALA A 101 -12.01 -2.06 -10.37
CA ALA A 101 -11.40 -1.96 -9.05
C ALA A 101 -12.33 -1.16 -8.13
N THR A 102 -12.61 -1.69 -6.96
CA THR A 102 -13.39 -1.03 -5.91
C THR A 102 -12.57 -0.83 -4.64
N HIS A 103 -11.46 -1.57 -4.49
CA HIS A 103 -10.58 -1.51 -3.34
C HIS A 103 -9.12 -1.43 -3.78
N TRP A 104 -8.27 -0.99 -2.86
CA TRP A 104 -6.81 -1.03 -2.98
C TRP A 104 -6.23 -1.78 -1.78
N ALA A 105 -5.00 -2.29 -1.94
CA ALA A 105 -4.19 -2.76 -0.83
C ALA A 105 -2.75 -2.28 -0.98
N ILE A 106 -2.08 -2.05 0.15
CA ILE A 106 -0.63 -1.94 0.25
C ILE A 106 -0.11 -3.26 0.83
N GLY A 107 0.78 -3.91 0.11
CA GLY A 107 1.37 -5.17 0.54
C GLY A 107 2.83 -5.34 0.18
N THR A 108 3.32 -6.56 0.37
CA THR A 108 4.76 -6.86 0.46
C THR A 108 5.35 -7.50 -0.80
N ALA A 109 4.53 -8.04 -1.70
CA ALA A 109 5.00 -8.79 -2.86
C ALA A 109 4.63 -8.09 -4.17
N SER A 110 5.55 -8.11 -5.13
CA SER A 110 5.35 -7.60 -6.49
C SER A 110 4.36 -8.42 -7.32
N SER A 111 4.20 -9.69 -6.97
CA SER A 111 3.25 -10.64 -7.57
C SER A 111 3.01 -11.83 -6.62
N GLY A 112 2.01 -12.65 -6.91
CA GLY A 112 1.68 -13.83 -6.09
C GLY A 112 1.20 -13.48 -4.68
N ALA A 113 1.19 -14.48 -3.79
CA ALA A 113 0.77 -14.29 -2.41
C ALA A 113 1.74 -13.33 -1.68
N GLY A 114 1.19 -12.23 -1.18
CA GLY A 114 1.90 -11.24 -0.38
C GLY A 114 1.02 -10.79 0.77
N LYS A 115 1.64 -10.40 1.89
CA LYS A 115 0.89 -9.87 3.03
C LYS A 115 0.15 -8.61 2.61
N VAL A 116 -1.11 -8.50 3.00
CA VAL A 116 -1.84 -7.23 3.00
C VAL A 116 -1.50 -6.54 4.32
N LEU A 117 -0.89 -5.35 4.24
CA LEU A 117 -0.56 -4.54 5.41
C LEU A 117 -1.70 -3.59 5.73
N TYR A 118 -2.23 -2.95 4.69
CA TYR A 118 -3.39 -2.06 4.76
C TYR A 118 -4.22 -2.25 3.50
N TYR A 119 -5.54 -2.12 3.62
CA TYR A 119 -6.45 -2.10 2.49
C TYR A 119 -7.60 -1.13 2.77
N GLY A 120 -8.26 -0.68 1.71
CA GLY A 120 -9.38 0.23 1.82
C GLY A 120 -10.21 0.27 0.55
N ALA A 121 -11.41 0.81 0.68
CA ALA A 121 -12.24 1.13 -0.49
C ALA A 121 -11.63 2.32 -1.25
N LEU A 122 -11.79 2.31 -2.57
CA LEU A 122 -11.54 3.47 -3.41
C LEU A 122 -12.70 4.46 -3.24
N SER A 123 -12.40 5.76 -3.24
CA SER A 123 -13.44 6.81 -3.21
C SER A 123 -14.33 6.80 -4.45
N SER A 124 -13.84 6.26 -5.56
CA SER A 124 -14.61 5.97 -6.77
C SER A 124 -14.03 4.73 -7.43
N SER A 125 -14.92 3.87 -7.96
CA SER A 125 -14.47 2.67 -8.65
C SER A 125 -13.70 3.01 -9.93
N ILE A 126 -12.65 2.25 -10.22
CA ILE A 126 -11.81 2.46 -11.39
C ILE A 126 -12.08 1.33 -12.40
N ALA A 127 -12.60 1.69 -13.57
CA ALA A 127 -12.72 0.75 -14.68
C ALA A 127 -11.32 0.31 -15.15
N CYS A 128 -11.21 -0.94 -15.56
CA CYS A 128 -9.98 -1.56 -16.03
C CYS A 128 -10.23 -2.26 -17.36
N GLY A 129 -9.18 -2.42 -18.17
CA GLY A 129 -9.25 -3.10 -19.46
C GLY A 129 -8.52 -2.35 -20.57
N ALA A 130 -8.76 -2.76 -21.81
CA ALA A 130 -8.08 -2.21 -22.98
C ALA A 130 -8.22 -0.69 -23.10
N GLY A 131 -7.09 0.01 -23.23
CA GLY A 131 -7.02 1.46 -23.41
C GLY A 131 -7.25 2.28 -22.13
N VAL A 132 -7.49 1.63 -20.99
CA VAL A 132 -7.66 2.31 -19.70
C VAL A 132 -6.34 2.26 -18.92
N THR A 133 -5.95 3.40 -18.36
CA THR A 133 -4.85 3.52 -17.41
C THR A 133 -5.43 3.76 -16.02
N PRO A 134 -5.53 2.71 -15.16
CA PRO A 134 -6.00 2.88 -13.80
C PRO A 134 -5.05 3.78 -13.01
N ARG A 135 -5.61 4.70 -12.24
CA ARG A 135 -4.86 5.63 -11.40
C ARG A 135 -5.51 5.74 -10.03
N VAL A 136 -4.69 5.65 -8.99
CA VAL A 136 -5.03 6.11 -7.65
C VAL A 136 -4.33 7.45 -7.43
N ASN A 137 -5.08 8.51 -7.17
CA ASN A 137 -4.49 9.82 -6.94
C ASN A 137 -3.68 9.84 -5.63
N ALA A 138 -2.67 10.71 -5.56
CA ALA A 138 -1.97 10.99 -4.32
C ALA A 138 -2.96 11.40 -3.22
N GLY A 139 -2.73 10.93 -2.00
CA GLY A 139 -3.56 11.27 -0.86
C GLY A 139 -3.48 10.26 0.26
N ASN A 140 -4.23 10.54 1.33
CA ASN A 140 -4.25 9.70 2.53
C ASN A 140 -4.80 8.31 2.19
N VAL A 141 -4.04 7.28 2.55
CA VAL A 141 -4.37 5.87 2.37
C VAL A 141 -4.48 5.14 3.71
N VAL A 142 -3.77 5.60 4.75
CA VAL A 142 -3.80 4.98 6.08
C VAL A 142 -4.02 6.03 7.15
N THR A 143 -4.86 5.70 8.13
CA THR A 143 -5.01 6.42 9.39
C THR A 143 -5.10 5.39 10.53
N GLU A 144 -4.21 5.49 11.51
CA GLU A 144 -4.31 4.74 12.78
C GLU A 144 -5.21 5.50 13.77
N ASP A 145 -5.85 4.80 14.70
CA ASP A 145 -6.73 5.36 15.76
C ASP A 145 -5.95 5.83 16.99
#